data_AF-A0AA97H0Z7-F1
#
_entry.id   AF-A0AA97H0Z7-F1
#
_cell.length_a   1.000
_cell.length_b   1.000
_cell.length_c   1.000
_cell.angle_alpha   90.00
_cell.angle_beta   90.00
_cell.angle_gamma   90.00
#
_symmetry.space_group_name_H-M   'P 1'
#
loop_
_entity.id
_entity.type
_entity.pdbx_description
1 polymer ?
#
loop_
_entity_poly.entity_id
_entity_poly.type
_entity_poly.pdbx_seq_one_letter_code
_entity_poly.pdbx_strand_id
1 'polypeptide(L)'
;MKKGIKKLLAGIVTLAMLSLAAVPAFAATTTTDSGTGSVTGSVTINGSISPLTISVTHPINVAYAISPDTGTFTSPDIGITNNTKTAVNVTVQSLTAASGGTLTFTDVDPASKSWNTLNNADSKKYIALGVKAKDSTGWNSGYSTATHWATTPSPLLVGSLNPATTGILTLTADYGLAFDAAYTANHSLVFLFQLT
;
A
#
# COMPACT_ATOMS: atom_id res chain seq x y z
N MET A 1 -40.92 11.79 -68.22
CA MET A 1 -39.69 12.26 -67.55
C MET A 1 -39.71 11.84 -66.08
N LYS A 2 -39.06 10.73 -65.67
CA LYS A 2 -38.90 10.35 -64.23
C LYS A 2 -37.97 9.16 -63.95
N LYS A 3 -37.49 8.42 -64.96
CA LYS A 3 -36.59 7.25 -64.77
C LYS A 3 -35.09 7.54 -64.93
N GLY A 4 -34.70 8.66 -65.54
CA GLY A 4 -33.28 9.02 -65.76
C GLY A 4 -32.57 9.68 -64.57
N ILE A 5 -33.31 10.36 -63.69
CA ILE A 5 -32.74 11.14 -62.57
C ILE A 5 -32.29 10.25 -61.39
N LYS A 6 -32.91 9.07 -61.21
CA LYS A 6 -32.54 8.17 -60.10
C LYS A 6 -31.22 7.42 -60.33
N LYS A 7 -30.83 7.18 -61.59
CA LYS A 7 -29.54 6.53 -61.91
C LYS A 7 -28.36 7.49 -61.84
N LEU A 8 -28.59 8.79 -62.02
CA LEU A 8 -27.55 9.82 -61.89
C LEU A 8 -27.22 10.10 -60.41
N LEU A 9 -28.21 10.06 -59.51
CA LEU A 9 -27.98 10.25 -58.08
C LEU A 9 -27.26 9.06 -57.41
N ALA A 10 -27.51 7.83 -57.86
CA ALA A 10 -26.85 6.64 -57.32
C ALA A 10 -25.36 6.54 -57.71
N GLY A 11 -24.96 7.09 -58.86
CA GLY A 11 -23.55 7.12 -59.30
C GLY A 11 -22.70 8.15 -58.56
N ILE A 12 -23.30 9.26 -58.12
CA ILE A 12 -22.60 10.35 -57.42
C ILE A 12 -22.30 9.97 -55.96
N VAL A 13 -23.13 9.15 -55.32
CA VAL A 13 -22.91 8.71 -53.93
C VAL A 13 -21.80 7.64 -53.83
N THR A 14 -21.62 6.79 -54.84
CA THR A 14 -20.52 5.79 -54.86
C THR A 14 -19.15 6.38 -55.18
N LEU A 15 -19.09 7.53 -55.89
CA LEU A 15 -17.81 8.19 -56.18
C LEU A 15 -17.33 9.08 -55.02
N ALA A 16 -18.23 9.47 -54.11
CA ALA A 16 -17.91 10.28 -52.94
C ALA A 16 -17.41 9.48 -51.72
N MET A 17 -17.49 8.14 -51.73
CA MET A 17 -17.01 7.29 -50.62
C MET A 17 -15.65 6.62 -50.89
N LEU A 18 -15.06 6.77 -52.09
CA LEU A 18 -13.73 6.22 -52.40
C LEU A 18 -12.57 7.20 -52.22
N SER A 19 -12.81 8.42 -51.70
CA SER A 19 -11.75 9.44 -51.54
C SER A 19 -11.32 9.72 -50.10
N LEU A 20 -11.67 8.86 -49.12
CA LEU A 20 -11.05 8.93 -47.79
C LEU A 20 -9.67 8.25 -47.83
N ALA A 21 -8.68 9.06 -48.16
CA ALA A 21 -7.30 9.01 -47.68
C ALA A 21 -6.62 7.62 -47.66
N ALA A 22 -6.04 7.25 -48.79
CA ALA A 22 -4.75 6.57 -48.74
C ALA A 22 -3.77 7.51 -48.04
N VAL A 23 -3.54 7.32 -46.73
CA VAL A 23 -2.38 7.91 -46.06
C VAL A 23 -1.18 7.22 -46.69
N PRO A 24 -0.24 7.93 -47.35
CA PRO A 24 0.99 7.29 -47.76
C PRO A 24 1.68 6.78 -46.49
N ALA A 25 1.82 5.46 -46.37
CA ALA A 25 2.78 4.89 -45.44
C ALA A 25 4.15 5.34 -45.94
N PHE A 26 4.71 6.38 -45.31
CA PHE A 26 6.12 6.68 -45.45
C PHE A 26 6.87 5.50 -44.82
N ALA A 27 7.23 4.51 -45.63
CA ALA A 27 8.33 3.63 -45.28
C ALA A 27 9.53 4.56 -45.10
N ALA A 28 9.97 4.74 -43.86
CA ALA A 28 11.23 5.43 -43.59
C ALA A 28 12.32 4.65 -44.33
N THR A 29 12.92 5.27 -45.34
CA THR A 29 14.12 4.74 -45.98
C THR A 29 15.19 4.66 -44.90
N THR A 30 15.43 3.48 -44.34
CA THR A 30 16.62 3.26 -43.51
C THR A 30 17.81 3.20 -44.43
N THR A 31 18.35 4.37 -44.79
CA THR A 31 19.73 4.47 -45.24
C THR A 31 20.59 4.17 -44.01
N THR A 32 21.11 2.96 -43.91
CA THR A 32 22.10 2.65 -42.89
C THR A 32 23.41 3.30 -43.31
N ASP A 33 23.66 4.51 -42.83
CA ASP A 33 24.94 5.17 -42.99
C ASP A 33 25.92 4.53 -42.00
N SER A 34 26.93 3.82 -42.51
CA SER A 34 27.96 3.18 -41.70
C SER A 34 29.19 4.08 -41.62
N GLY A 35 29.27 4.87 -40.56
CA GLY A 35 30.45 5.64 -40.19
C GLY A 35 30.93 5.29 -38.78
N THR A 36 32.25 5.27 -38.56
CA THR A 36 32.82 5.15 -37.22
C THR A 36 32.92 6.55 -36.59
N GLY A 37 32.00 6.85 -35.68
CA GLY A 37 31.95 8.09 -34.90
C GLY A 37 30.81 8.05 -33.88
N SER A 38 30.91 8.82 -32.79
CA SER A 38 29.83 8.90 -31.80
C SER A 38 28.69 9.75 -32.36
N VAL A 39 27.53 9.13 -32.58
CA VAL A 39 26.31 9.81 -33.03
C VAL A 39 25.46 10.15 -31.81
N THR A 40 25.27 11.44 -31.54
CA THR A 40 24.30 11.90 -30.54
C THR A 40 22.97 12.12 -31.24
N GLY A 41 22.00 11.23 -31.00
CA GLY A 41 20.63 11.34 -31.48
C GLY A 41 19.66 11.61 -30.34
N SER A 42 18.65 12.46 -30.57
CA SER A 42 17.52 12.59 -29.66
C SER A 42 16.39 11.66 -30.10
N VAL A 43 15.84 10.90 -29.16
CA VAL A 43 14.63 10.09 -29.38
C VAL A 43 13.44 10.86 -28.84
N THR A 44 12.56 11.31 -29.74
CA THR A 44 11.31 11.96 -29.35
C THR A 44 10.35 10.91 -28.81
N ILE A 45 10.02 10.97 -27.52
CA ILE A 45 8.93 10.18 -26.94
C ILE A 45 7.61 10.88 -27.30
N ASN A 46 6.90 10.33 -28.29
CA ASN A 46 5.56 10.78 -28.65
C ASN A 46 4.52 10.10 -27.76
N GLY A 47 4.23 10.71 -26.61
CA GLY A 47 3.25 10.22 -25.65
C GLY A 47 3.25 11.02 -24.35
N SER A 48 2.40 10.63 -23.40
CA SER A 48 2.43 11.19 -22.05
C SER A 48 3.24 10.28 -21.14
N ILE A 49 4.22 10.84 -20.43
CA ILE A 49 4.93 10.15 -19.35
C ILE A 49 4.11 10.36 -18.08
N SER A 50 3.53 9.28 -17.55
CA SER A 50 2.92 9.28 -16.22
C SER A 50 3.94 8.73 -15.24
N PRO A 51 4.56 9.58 -14.38
CA PRO A 51 5.51 9.11 -13.39
C PRO A 51 4.83 8.13 -12.42
N LEU A 52 5.53 7.07 -12.03
CA LEU A 52 5.08 6.14 -11.00
C LEU A 52 5.00 6.89 -9.66
N THR A 53 3.79 7.19 -9.21
CA THR A 53 3.54 7.67 -7.84
C THR A 53 3.32 6.46 -6.94
N ILE A 54 4.08 6.35 -5.85
CA ILE A 54 3.76 5.39 -4.79
C ILE A 54 2.44 5.84 -4.15
N SER A 55 1.42 5.01 -4.25
CA SER A 55 0.11 5.26 -3.65
C SER A 55 -0.28 4.07 -2.79
N VAL A 56 -0.36 4.29 -1.47
CA VAL A 56 -0.70 3.26 -0.49
C VAL A 56 -1.72 3.84 0.48
N THR A 57 -2.74 3.06 0.81
CA THR A 57 -3.72 3.39 1.86
C THR A 57 -3.41 2.57 3.10
N HIS A 58 -3.24 3.23 4.24
CA HIS A 58 -3.03 2.59 5.55
C HIS A 58 -3.55 3.51 6.66
N PRO A 59 -3.98 2.97 7.82
CA PRO A 59 -4.27 3.80 8.98
C PRO A 59 -2.98 4.40 9.55
N ILE A 60 -3.12 5.58 10.16
CA ILE A 60 -2.01 6.30 10.83
C ILE A 60 -2.06 6.04 12.33
N ASN A 61 -3.26 5.88 12.88
CA ASN A 61 -3.50 5.56 14.28
C ASN A 61 -4.33 4.31 14.39
N VAL A 62 -4.01 3.48 15.37
CA VAL A 62 -4.74 2.26 15.67
C VAL A 62 -5.19 2.32 17.12
N ALA A 63 -6.52 2.33 17.30
CA ALA A 63 -7.15 2.26 18.60
C ALA A 63 -7.33 0.81 19.01
N TYR A 64 -7.11 0.51 20.28
CA TYR A 64 -7.36 -0.80 20.87
C TYR A 64 -7.94 -0.65 22.27
N ALA A 65 -8.49 -1.75 22.78
CA ALA A 65 -9.10 -1.81 24.10
C ALA A 65 -8.58 -3.00 24.89
N ILE A 66 -8.45 -2.80 26.21
CA ILE A 66 -8.20 -3.87 27.18
C ILE A 66 -9.37 -3.84 28.16
N SER A 67 -10.06 -4.97 28.30
CA SER A 67 -11.16 -5.12 29.24
C SER A 67 -10.85 -6.20 30.27
N PRO A 68 -10.96 -5.89 31.59
CA PRO A 68 -10.82 -6.90 32.64
C PRO A 68 -12.02 -7.87 32.64
N ASP A 69 -13.21 -7.43 32.23
CA ASP A 69 -14.43 -8.26 32.26
C ASP A 69 -14.34 -9.45 31.31
N THR A 70 -13.71 -9.24 30.16
CA THR A 70 -13.46 -10.30 29.17
C THR A 70 -12.04 -10.86 29.25
N GLY A 71 -11.15 -10.19 29.98
CA GLY A 71 -9.71 -10.50 30.02
C GLY A 71 -9.01 -10.34 28.68
N THR A 72 -9.64 -9.70 27.69
CA THR A 72 -9.17 -9.68 26.29
C THR A 72 -8.58 -8.34 25.89
N PHE A 73 -7.47 -8.42 25.16
CA PHE A 73 -7.00 -7.36 24.28
C PHE A 73 -7.76 -7.42 22.95
N THR A 74 -8.31 -6.29 22.53
CA THR A 74 -9.09 -6.16 21.30
C THR A 74 -8.53 -5.04 20.44
N SER A 75 -8.18 -5.36 19.20
CA SER A 75 -7.72 -4.39 18.20
C SER A 75 -8.34 -4.68 16.83
N PRO A 76 -8.57 -3.66 15.99
CA PRO A 76 -9.01 -3.88 14.61
C PRO A 76 -7.89 -4.50 13.77
N ASP A 77 -8.29 -5.13 12.67
CA ASP A 77 -7.35 -5.49 11.60
C ASP A 77 -6.84 -4.21 10.91
N ILE A 78 -5.55 -4.20 10.61
CA ILE A 78 -4.86 -3.07 9.96
C ILE A 78 -4.65 -3.44 8.49
N GLY A 79 -5.48 -2.91 7.61
CA GLY A 79 -5.35 -3.09 6.17
C GLY A 79 -4.35 -2.11 5.56
N ILE A 80 -3.42 -2.63 4.75
CA ILE A 80 -2.50 -1.83 3.94
C ILE A 80 -2.76 -2.16 2.48
N THR A 81 -3.27 -1.20 1.71
CA THR A 81 -3.65 -1.40 0.31
C THR A 81 -2.66 -0.73 -0.62
N ASN A 82 -2.05 -1.51 -1.51
CA ASN A 82 -1.19 -0.98 -2.57
C ASN A 82 -2.05 -0.53 -3.77
N ASN A 83 -2.17 0.79 -3.96
CA ASN A 83 -2.84 1.39 -5.12
C ASN A 83 -1.86 1.73 -6.26
N THR A 84 -0.59 1.35 -6.13
CA THR A 84 0.45 1.56 -7.15
C THR A 84 0.32 0.53 -8.27
N LYS A 85 0.88 0.83 -9.44
CA LYS A 85 0.92 -0.09 -10.60
C LYS A 85 2.03 -1.16 -10.54
N THR A 86 2.89 -1.12 -9.52
CA THR A 86 3.93 -2.11 -9.27
C THR A 86 3.88 -2.58 -7.81
N ALA A 87 4.57 -3.68 -7.52
CA ALA A 87 4.65 -4.20 -6.17
C ALA A 87 5.43 -3.24 -5.25
N VAL A 88 5.04 -3.23 -3.97
CA VAL A 88 5.66 -2.38 -2.95
C VAL A 88 6.08 -3.23 -1.76
N ASN A 89 7.29 -2.99 -1.27
CA ASN A 89 7.75 -3.45 0.03
C ASN A 89 7.13 -2.60 1.13
N VAL A 90 6.64 -3.26 2.18
CA VAL A 90 6.04 -2.63 3.35
C VAL A 90 6.91 -2.90 4.57
N THR A 91 7.49 -1.83 5.11
CA THR A 91 8.33 -1.88 6.30
C THR A 91 7.66 -1.11 7.43
N VAL A 92 7.51 -1.72 8.60
CA VAL A 92 7.14 -1.01 9.82
C VAL A 92 8.37 -0.27 10.32
N GLN A 93 8.31 1.06 10.35
CA GLN A 93 9.38 1.92 10.84
C GLN A 93 9.31 2.12 12.35
N SER A 94 8.11 2.39 12.86
CA SER A 94 7.89 2.57 14.28
C SER A 94 6.42 2.38 14.66
N LEU A 95 6.23 1.99 15.91
CA LEU A 95 4.95 1.91 16.59
C LEU A 95 5.12 2.68 17.91
N THR A 96 4.41 3.78 18.10
CA THR A 96 4.61 4.65 19.27
C THR A 96 3.29 5.01 19.92
N ALA A 97 3.27 5.03 21.26
CA ALA A 97 2.11 5.51 22.00
C ALA A 97 1.70 6.92 21.51
N ALA A 98 0.41 7.09 21.25
CA ALA A 98 -0.18 8.34 20.82
C ALA A 98 -1.23 8.78 21.85
N SER A 99 -1.49 10.08 21.91
CA SER A 99 -2.62 10.57 22.70
C SER A 99 -3.94 10.09 22.09
N GLY A 100 -4.91 9.84 22.96
CA GLY A 100 -6.24 9.38 22.60
C GLY A 100 -6.62 8.08 23.32
N GLY A 101 -7.93 7.88 23.48
CA GLY A 101 -8.45 6.88 24.41
C GLY A 101 -8.42 7.37 25.86
N THR A 102 -8.55 6.42 26.78
CA THR A 102 -8.61 6.67 28.23
C THR A 102 -7.25 6.60 28.92
N LEU A 103 -6.26 5.92 28.30
CA LEU A 103 -4.91 5.77 28.82
C LEU A 103 -3.88 6.05 27.72
N THR A 104 -2.71 6.55 28.13
CA THR A 104 -1.51 6.58 27.31
C THR A 104 -0.47 5.69 27.97
N PHE A 105 -0.19 4.54 27.36
CA PHE A 105 0.77 3.59 27.91
C PHE A 105 2.22 4.00 27.61
N THR A 106 3.13 3.51 28.46
CA THR A 106 4.57 3.49 28.21
C THR A 106 4.94 2.14 27.62
N ASP A 107 5.45 2.14 26.39
CA ASP A 107 5.93 0.94 25.72
C ASP A 107 7.18 0.40 26.42
N VAL A 108 7.16 -0.89 26.75
CA VAL A 108 8.29 -1.62 27.34
C VAL A 108 8.49 -2.95 26.62
N ASP A 109 9.67 -3.56 26.81
CA ASP A 109 9.95 -4.87 26.24
C ASP A 109 9.04 -5.94 26.90
N PRO A 110 8.51 -6.92 26.14
CA PRO A 110 7.64 -7.97 26.67
C PRO A 110 8.27 -8.75 27.84
N ALA A 111 9.59 -8.92 27.87
CA ALA A 111 10.29 -9.61 28.97
C ALA A 111 10.59 -8.72 30.18
N SER A 112 10.33 -7.40 30.10
CA SER A 112 10.70 -6.45 31.16
C SER A 112 9.77 -6.46 32.37
N LYS A 113 8.62 -7.14 32.28
CA LYS A 113 7.60 -7.17 33.33
C LYS A 113 7.11 -8.58 33.58
N SER A 114 6.74 -8.85 34.84
CA SER A 114 5.89 -9.98 35.20
C SER A 114 4.43 -9.54 35.10
N TRP A 115 3.87 -9.59 33.88
CA TRP A 115 2.55 -9.02 33.55
C TRP A 115 1.43 -9.46 34.49
N ASN A 116 1.39 -10.75 34.83
CA ASN A 116 0.36 -11.33 35.70
C ASN A 116 0.46 -10.89 37.18
N THR A 117 1.54 -10.21 37.58
CA THR A 117 1.75 -9.76 38.96
C THR A 117 1.75 -8.25 39.10
N LEU A 118 1.46 -7.51 38.02
CA LEU A 118 1.39 -6.05 38.08
C LEU A 118 0.19 -5.60 38.91
N ASN A 119 0.41 -4.57 39.73
CA ASN A 119 -0.67 -3.90 40.43
C ASN A 119 -1.49 -3.02 39.45
N ASN A 120 -2.56 -2.40 39.95
CA ASN A 120 -3.44 -1.55 39.12
C ASN A 120 -2.71 -0.36 38.50
N ALA A 121 -1.83 0.32 39.25
CA ALA A 121 -1.10 1.48 38.75
C ALA A 121 -0.14 1.10 37.62
N ASP A 122 0.61 0.00 37.77
CA ASP A 122 1.54 -0.48 36.76
C ASP A 122 0.82 -1.07 35.54
N SER A 123 -0.31 -1.76 35.74
CA SER A 123 -1.15 -2.27 34.64
C SER A 123 -1.67 -1.14 33.77
N LYS A 124 -2.01 0.02 34.36
CA LYS A 124 -2.44 1.22 33.63
C LYS A 124 -1.30 2.02 32.99
N LYS A 125 -0.06 1.70 33.32
CA LYS A 125 1.11 2.47 32.91
C LYS A 125 1.93 1.80 31.82
N TYR A 126 2.10 0.48 31.89
CA TYR A 126 3.02 -0.24 31.02
C TYR A 126 2.29 -1.18 30.06
N ILE A 127 2.78 -1.26 28.83
CA ILE A 127 2.35 -2.24 27.83
C ILE A 127 3.57 -2.67 27.01
N ALA A 128 3.61 -3.92 26.56
CA ALA A 128 4.45 -4.32 25.46
C ALA A 128 3.58 -4.51 24.24
N LEU A 129 3.44 -3.46 23.41
CA LEU A 129 2.64 -3.51 22.20
C LEU A 129 3.51 -3.88 21.00
N GLY A 130 3.01 -4.73 20.12
CA GLY A 130 3.66 -5.10 18.88
C GLY A 130 2.68 -5.21 17.72
N VAL A 131 3.23 -5.16 16.51
CA VAL A 131 2.49 -5.33 15.25
C VAL A 131 3.14 -6.42 14.42
N LYS A 132 2.32 -7.25 13.76
CA LYS A 132 2.78 -8.32 12.86
C LYS A 132 1.79 -8.57 11.74
N ALA A 133 2.21 -9.29 10.70
CA ALA A 133 1.29 -9.83 9.72
C ALA A 133 0.28 -10.76 10.42
N LYS A 134 -1.02 -10.59 10.13
CA LYS A 134 -2.07 -11.43 10.71
C LYS A 134 -1.97 -12.85 10.20
N ASP A 135 -1.86 -12.97 8.88
CA ASP A 135 -1.73 -14.20 8.11
C ASP A 135 -1.14 -13.86 6.74
N SER A 136 -1.17 -14.80 5.78
CA SER A 136 -0.63 -14.60 4.43
C SER A 136 -1.52 -13.75 3.52
N THR A 137 -2.66 -13.25 3.98
CA THR A 137 -3.62 -12.52 3.14
C THR A 137 -2.99 -11.27 2.55
N GLY A 138 -2.97 -11.22 1.21
CA GLY A 138 -2.45 -10.10 0.43
C GLY A 138 -0.93 -10.05 0.31
N TRP A 139 -0.19 -10.73 1.19
CA TRP A 139 1.27 -10.74 1.19
C TRP A 139 1.83 -11.71 0.15
N ASN A 140 2.90 -11.29 -0.53
CA ASN A 140 3.70 -12.20 -1.34
C ASN A 140 4.45 -13.23 -0.49
N SER A 141 4.84 -14.35 -1.09
CA SER A 141 5.63 -15.39 -0.43
C SER A 141 6.94 -14.83 0.13
N GLY A 142 7.30 -15.23 1.35
CA GLY A 142 8.49 -14.71 2.04
C GLY A 142 8.22 -13.52 2.96
N TYR A 143 6.96 -13.21 3.25
CA TYR A 143 6.60 -12.23 4.29
C TYR A 143 7.07 -12.70 5.68
N SER A 144 7.36 -11.74 6.55
CA SER A 144 7.78 -11.94 7.92
C SER A 144 6.58 -12.22 8.83
N THR A 145 6.71 -13.25 9.66
CA THR A 145 5.79 -13.54 10.76
C THR A 145 6.27 -12.98 12.09
N ALA A 146 7.39 -12.24 12.10
CA ALA A 146 7.95 -11.65 13.30
C ALA A 146 7.07 -10.50 13.82
N THR A 147 7.09 -10.30 15.13
CA THR A 147 6.47 -9.13 15.77
C THR A 147 7.46 -7.98 15.80
N HIS A 148 7.07 -6.83 15.27
CA HIS A 148 7.75 -5.57 15.54
C HIS A 148 7.16 -4.96 16.81
N TRP A 149 7.88 -5.11 17.92
CA TRP A 149 7.51 -4.48 19.20
C TRP A 149 7.77 -2.98 19.14
N ALA A 150 6.95 -2.17 19.82
CA ALA A 150 7.10 -0.72 19.91
C ALA A 150 8.47 -0.29 20.44
N THR A 151 9.13 -1.13 21.24
CA THR A 151 10.49 -0.91 21.75
C THR A 151 11.59 -1.35 20.79
N THR A 152 11.26 -1.99 19.66
CA THR A 152 12.25 -2.48 18.68
C THR A 152 12.82 -1.29 17.91
N PRO A 153 14.13 -1.00 18.03
CA PRO A 153 14.72 0.17 17.39
C PRO A 153 14.91 -0.01 15.87
N SER A 154 14.93 -1.26 15.40
CA SER A 154 15.17 -1.59 14.01
C SER A 154 13.86 -1.78 13.25
N PRO A 155 13.73 -1.19 12.05
CA PRO A 155 12.57 -1.40 11.19
C PRO A 155 12.38 -2.87 10.81
N LEU A 156 11.14 -3.30 10.62
CA LEU A 156 10.80 -4.64 10.19
C LEU A 156 10.19 -4.61 8.79
N LEU A 157 10.88 -5.20 7.80
CA LEU A 157 10.26 -5.51 6.52
C LEU A 157 9.23 -6.62 6.73
N VAL A 158 7.95 -6.28 6.58
CA VAL A 158 6.86 -7.24 6.72
C VAL A 158 6.76 -8.10 5.48
N GLY A 159 6.87 -7.51 4.29
CA GLY A 159 6.75 -8.24 3.04
C GLY A 159 6.43 -7.31 1.88
N SER A 160 6.04 -7.89 0.75
CA SER A 160 5.64 -7.14 -0.44
C SER A 160 4.18 -7.37 -0.82
N LEU A 161 3.56 -6.34 -1.40
CA LEU A 161 2.18 -6.32 -1.87
C LEU A 161 2.15 -6.05 -3.38
N ASN A 162 1.48 -6.92 -4.13
CA ASN A 162 1.24 -6.70 -5.55
C ASN A 162 0.26 -5.53 -5.79
N PRO A 163 0.19 -4.98 -7.01
CA PRO A 163 -0.79 -3.95 -7.36
C PRO A 163 -2.22 -4.37 -6.96
N ALA A 164 -2.99 -3.42 -6.41
CA ALA A 164 -4.38 -3.61 -6.01
C ALA A 164 -4.61 -4.73 -4.98
N THR A 165 -3.61 -5.03 -4.14
CA THR A 165 -3.74 -6.00 -3.04
C THR A 165 -3.71 -5.32 -1.68
N THR A 166 -4.36 -5.95 -0.71
CA THR A 166 -4.40 -5.48 0.68
C THR A 166 -3.76 -6.52 1.60
N GLY A 167 -2.64 -6.15 2.22
CA GLY A 167 -2.03 -6.92 3.30
C GLY A 167 -2.68 -6.61 4.64
N ILE A 168 -2.86 -7.63 5.48
CA ILE A 168 -3.47 -7.47 6.81
C ILE A 168 -2.41 -7.61 7.90
N LEU A 169 -2.32 -6.60 8.77
CA LEU A 169 -1.59 -6.65 10.03
C LEU A 169 -2.55 -6.75 11.21
N THR A 170 -2.03 -7.21 12.34
CA THR A 170 -2.74 -7.26 13.62
C THR A 170 -1.83 -6.76 14.74
N LEU A 171 -2.44 -6.20 15.79
CA LEU A 171 -1.72 -5.85 17.01
C LEU A 171 -1.68 -7.06 17.96
N THR A 172 -0.60 -7.12 18.74
CA THR A 172 -0.44 -8.07 19.85
C THR A 172 0.08 -7.29 21.04
N ALA A 173 -0.28 -7.72 22.25
CA ALA A 173 0.15 -7.05 23.46
C ALA A 173 0.41 -8.02 24.60
N ASP A 174 1.44 -7.71 25.39
CA ASP A 174 1.52 -8.18 26.77
C ASP A 174 1.18 -7.00 27.70
N TYR A 175 0.28 -7.25 28.66
CA TYR A 175 -0.32 -6.22 29.50
C TYR A 175 -0.64 -6.76 30.90
N GLY A 176 -0.71 -5.86 31.89
CA GLY A 176 -1.07 -6.23 33.25
C GLY A 176 -2.54 -6.64 33.36
N LEU A 177 -2.89 -7.49 34.32
CA LEU A 177 -4.28 -7.97 34.45
C LEU A 177 -5.11 -7.19 35.48
N ALA A 178 -4.48 -6.30 36.24
CA ALA A 178 -5.13 -5.61 37.37
C ALA A 178 -5.88 -4.32 36.94
N PHE A 179 -6.69 -4.38 35.90
CA PHE A 179 -7.55 -3.25 35.51
C PHE A 179 -8.87 -3.27 36.30
N ASP A 180 -9.34 -2.09 36.68
CA ASP A 180 -10.59 -1.80 37.42
C ASP A 180 -11.75 -1.42 36.49
N ALA A 181 -11.47 -1.19 35.20
CA ALA A 181 -12.46 -0.92 34.16
C ALA A 181 -11.88 -1.26 32.78
N ALA A 182 -12.71 -1.22 31.75
CA ALA A 182 -12.24 -1.26 30.37
C ALA A 182 -11.53 0.04 30.00
N TYR A 183 -10.37 -0.08 29.37
CA TYR A 183 -9.55 1.04 28.92
C TYR A 183 -9.29 0.97 27.42
N THR A 184 -9.25 2.13 26.79
CA THR A 184 -8.83 2.33 25.40
C THR A 184 -7.52 3.09 25.34
N ALA A 185 -6.72 2.80 24.33
CA ALA A 185 -5.49 3.52 24.02
C ALA A 185 -5.25 3.54 22.52
N ASN A 186 -4.38 4.46 22.10
CA ASN A 186 -4.00 4.64 20.70
C ASN A 186 -2.49 4.55 20.53
N HIS A 187 -2.08 3.96 19.41
CA HIS A 187 -0.71 4.04 18.92
C HIS A 187 -0.65 4.60 17.51
N SER A 188 0.39 5.36 17.21
CA SER A 188 0.74 5.81 15.87
C SER A 188 1.61 4.76 15.19
N LEU A 189 1.31 4.47 13.94
CA LEU A 189 2.03 3.49 13.13
C LEU A 189 2.67 4.18 11.93
N VAL A 190 3.99 4.08 11.83
CA VAL A 190 4.77 4.67 10.74
C VAL A 190 5.31 3.56 9.84
N PHE A 191 5.12 3.73 8.54
CA PHE A 191 5.59 2.80 7.52
C PHE A 191 6.60 3.45 6.60
N LEU A 192 7.47 2.63 6.03
CA LEU A 192 8.27 2.93 4.85
C LEU A 192 7.78 2.05 3.71
N PHE A 193 7.45 2.68 2.58
CA PHE A 193 7.06 2.00 1.34
C PHE A 193 8.12 2.21 0.27
N GLN A 194 8.53 1.12 -0.39
CA GLN A 194 9.53 1.15 -1.45
C GLN A 194 9.05 0.30 -2.62
N LEU A 195 9.27 0.76 -3.86
CA LEU A 195 9.01 -0.07 -5.03
C LEU A 195 9.96 -1.29 -5.02
N THR A 196 9.44 -2.45 -5.40
CA THR A 196 10.25 -3.68 -5.58
C THR A 196 10.97 -3.69 -6.91
#